data_AF-A6I7C3-F1
#
_entry.id   AF-A6I7C3-F1
#
_cell.length_a   1.000
_cell.length_b   1.000
_cell.length_c   1.000
_cell.angle_alpha   90.00
_cell.angle_beta   90.00
_cell.angle_gamma   90.00
#
_symmetry.space_group_name_H-M   'P 1'
#
loop_
_entity.id
_entity.type
_entity.pdbx_description
1 polymer ?
#
loop_
_entity_poly.entity_id
_entity_poly.type
_entity_poly.pdbx_seq_one_letter_code
_entity_poly.pdbx_strand_id
1 'polypeptide(L)'
;MGNPQIRAHGKKVLVSLGLAVENMDNLKETFAHLSELHCDKLHVDPENFKLLGNVLVIVLSSYFGKEFTAEVQAAWQKLVAGVATALSHKYH
;
A
#
# COMPACT_ATOMS: atom_id res chain seq x y z
N MET A 1 4.25 17.34 15.11
CA MET A 1 3.02 17.96 14.54
C MET A 1 3.16 17.98 13.02
N GLY A 2 2.11 17.59 12.28
CA GLY A 2 2.23 17.04 10.93
C GLY A 2 2.02 18.03 9.77
N ASN A 3 2.83 17.88 8.73
CA ASN A 3 2.73 18.63 7.47
C ASN A 3 1.35 18.38 6.79
N PRO A 4 0.57 19.43 6.45
CA PRO A 4 -0.75 19.29 5.82
C PRO A 4 -0.72 18.53 4.48
N GLN A 5 0.33 18.69 3.68
CA GLN A 5 0.49 17.97 2.41
C GLN A 5 0.70 16.48 2.64
N ILE A 6 1.51 16.11 3.64
CA ILE A 6 1.72 14.70 4.03
C ILE A 6 0.40 14.09 4.51
N ARG A 7 -0.39 14.82 5.32
CA ARG A 7 -1.71 14.35 5.77
C ARG A 7 -2.67 14.13 4.61
N ALA A 8 -2.73 15.07 3.67
CA ALA A 8 -3.58 14.97 2.49
C ALA A 8 -3.16 13.80 1.59
N HIS A 9 -1.85 13.61 1.40
CA HIS A 9 -1.33 12.50 0.61
C HIS A 9 -1.56 11.14 1.29
N GLY A 10 -1.32 11.04 2.61
CA GLY A 10 -1.60 9.83 3.38
C GLY A 10 -3.06 9.40 3.30
N LYS A 11 -4.00 10.35 3.28
CA LYS A 11 -5.42 10.05 3.02
C LYS A 11 -5.63 9.42 1.63
N LYS A 12 -4.99 9.95 0.58
CA LYS A 12 -5.10 9.38 -0.78
C LYS A 12 -4.55 7.95 -0.84
N VAL A 13 -3.40 7.71 -0.22
CA VAL A 13 -2.77 6.37 -0.15
C VAL A 13 -3.69 5.38 0.57
N LEU A 14 -4.23 5.75 1.74
CA LEU A 14 -5.11 4.85 2.50
C LEU A 14 -6.46 4.60 1.82
N VAL A 15 -7.03 5.60 1.12
CA VAL A 15 -8.22 5.40 0.27
C VAL A 15 -7.93 4.41 -0.84
N SER A 16 -6.76 4.52 -1.48
CA SER A 16 -6.34 3.59 -2.53
C SER A 16 -6.12 2.16 -2.00
N LEU A 17 -5.59 2.00 -0.79
CA LEU A 17 -5.53 0.70 -0.10
C LEU A 17 -6.91 0.12 0.22
N GLY A 18 -7.91 0.97 0.51
CA GLY A 18 -9.31 0.53 0.64
C GLY A 18 -9.83 -0.15 -0.63
N LEU A 19 -9.52 0.42 -1.81
CA LEU A 19 -9.86 -0.20 -3.10
C LEU A 19 -9.18 -1.56 -3.30
N ALA A 20 -7.97 -1.75 -2.75
CA ALA A 20 -7.30 -3.06 -2.78
C ALA A 20 -8.11 -4.11 -2.01
N VAL A 21 -8.64 -3.75 -0.84
CA VAL A 21 -9.46 -4.65 -0.01
C VAL A 21 -10.77 -4.99 -0.72
N GLU A 22 -11.39 -4.03 -1.41
CA GLU A 22 -12.62 -4.24 -2.18
C GLU A 22 -12.41 -5.09 -3.44
N ASN A 23 -11.19 -5.12 -3.99
CA ASN A 23 -10.87 -5.76 -5.27
C ASN A 23 -9.69 -6.75 -5.16
N MET A 24 -9.61 -7.49 -4.05
CA MET A 24 -8.46 -8.35 -3.72
C MET A 24 -8.10 -9.39 -4.80
N ASP A 25 -9.08 -9.89 -5.55
CA ASP A 25 -8.85 -10.86 -6.61
C ASP A 25 -8.34 -10.24 -7.92
N ASN A 26 -8.37 -8.90 -8.05
CA ASN A 26 -8.05 -8.19 -9.28
C ASN A 26 -7.13 -6.97 -9.07
N LEU A 27 -6.16 -7.09 -8.15
CA LEU A 27 -5.28 -5.97 -7.78
C LEU A 27 -4.49 -5.38 -8.96
N LYS A 28 -4.03 -6.21 -9.90
CA LYS A 28 -3.23 -5.74 -11.06
C LYS A 28 -4.01 -4.77 -11.93
N GLU A 29 -5.25 -5.13 -12.28
CA GLU A 29 -6.10 -4.27 -13.10
C GLU A 29 -6.53 -3.03 -12.31
N THR A 30 -6.92 -3.23 -11.04
CA THR A 30 -7.31 -2.14 -10.12
C THR A 30 -6.23 -1.06 -10.02
N PHE A 31 -4.95 -1.46 -10.05
CA PHE A 31 -3.81 -0.56 -9.91
C PHE A 31 -3.05 -0.26 -11.21
N ALA A 32 -3.53 -0.70 -12.38
CA ALA A 32 -2.82 -0.53 -13.65
C ALA A 32 -2.46 0.95 -13.92
N HIS A 33 -3.45 1.85 -13.80
CA HIS A 33 -3.23 3.28 -14.00
C HIS A 33 -2.29 3.89 -12.95
N LEU A 34 -2.38 3.45 -11.69
CA LEU A 34 -1.47 3.93 -10.65
C LEU A 34 -0.04 3.41 -10.87
N SER A 35 0.13 2.19 -11.37
CA SER A 35 1.43 1.62 -11.73
C SER A 35 2.12 2.48 -12.80
N GLU A 36 1.40 2.82 -13.88
CA GLU A 36 1.89 3.71 -14.95
C GLU A 36 2.23 5.10 -14.41
N LEU A 37 1.37 5.69 -13.57
CA LEU A 37 1.65 6.99 -12.96
C LEU A 37 2.94 6.98 -12.13
N HIS A 38 3.13 5.96 -11.30
CA HIS A 38 4.30 5.87 -10.43
C HIS A 38 5.59 5.56 -11.19
N CYS A 39 5.50 4.80 -12.28
CA CYS A 39 6.62 4.49 -13.18
C CYS A 39 6.99 5.72 -14.05
N ASP A 40 6.05 6.20 -14.86
CA ASP A 40 6.34 7.08 -16.00
C ASP A 40 6.40 8.57 -15.63
N LYS A 41 5.74 8.97 -14.54
CA LYS A 41 5.63 10.37 -14.13
C LYS A 41 6.31 10.66 -12.80
N LEU A 42 6.15 9.78 -11.82
CA LEU A 42 6.70 9.99 -10.48
C LEU A 42 8.07 9.34 -10.29
N HIS A 43 8.44 8.39 -11.16
CA HIS A 43 9.72 7.68 -11.12
C HIS A 43 10.04 7.09 -9.74
N VAL A 44 9.03 6.54 -9.07
CA VAL A 44 9.18 5.93 -7.74
C VAL A 44 9.83 4.56 -7.90
N ASP A 45 10.95 4.31 -7.21
CA ASP A 45 11.55 2.97 -7.18
C ASP A 45 10.56 1.94 -6.58
N PRO A 46 10.29 0.81 -7.28
CA PRO A 46 9.43 -0.28 -6.81
C PRO A 46 9.68 -0.76 -5.38
N GLU A 47 10.92 -0.72 -4.89
CA GLU A 47 11.26 -1.16 -3.53
C GLU A 47 10.58 -0.26 -2.47
N ASN A 48 10.29 1.01 -2.79
CA ASN A 48 9.62 1.91 -1.88
C ASN A 48 8.17 1.49 -1.57
N PHE A 49 7.50 0.75 -2.46
CA PHE A 49 6.16 0.23 -2.17
C PHE A 49 6.21 -0.82 -1.05
N LYS A 50 7.23 -1.69 -1.06
CA LYS A 50 7.45 -2.69 0.00
C LYS A 50 7.80 -2.01 1.32
N LEU A 51 8.67 -0.98 1.29
CA LEU A 51 9.03 -0.21 2.47
C LEU A 51 7.79 0.44 3.11
N LEU A 52 6.96 1.10 2.31
CA LEU A 52 5.73 1.72 2.80
C LEU A 52 4.74 0.68 3.34
N GLY A 53 4.59 -0.45 2.66
CA GLY A 53 3.76 -1.57 3.12
C GLY A 53 4.19 -2.10 4.48
N ASN A 54 5.49 -2.27 4.69
CA ASN A 54 6.04 -2.72 5.99
C ASN A 54 5.81 -1.68 7.09
N VAL A 55 6.00 -0.38 6.80
CA VAL A 55 5.71 0.69 7.75
C VAL A 55 4.23 0.69 8.13
N LEU A 56 3.33 0.46 7.19
CA LEU A 56 1.89 0.35 7.48
C LEU A 56 1.59 -0.79 8.45
N VAL A 57 2.18 -1.98 8.24
CA VAL A 57 2.01 -3.12 9.14
C VAL A 57 2.52 -2.79 10.55
N ILE A 58 3.64 -2.08 10.69
CA ILE A 58 4.19 -1.63 11.98
C ILE A 58 3.24 -0.63 12.68
N VAL A 59 2.67 0.31 11.92
CA VAL A 59 1.73 1.28 12.46
C VAL A 59 0.44 0.60 12.93
N LEU A 60 -0.09 -0.34 12.13
CA LEU A 60 -1.27 -1.13 12.50
C LEU A 60 -1.02 -1.98 13.74
N SER A 61 0.12 -2.66 13.84
CA SER A 61 0.46 -3.46 15.02
C SER A 61 0.58 -2.60 16.28
N SER A 62 1.18 -1.40 16.16
CA SER A 62 1.29 -0.46 17.27
C SER A 62 -0.06 0.12 17.70
N TYR A 63 -0.97 0.35 16.73
CA TYR A 63 -2.28 0.95 16.98
C TYR A 63 -3.27 -0.03 17.61
N PHE A 64 -3.37 -1.24 17.06
CA PHE A 64 -4.30 -2.28 17.52
C PHE A 64 -3.76 -3.13 18.68
N GLY A 65 -2.45 -3.10 18.91
CA GLY A 65 -1.81 -3.81 20.03
C GLY A 65 -2.15 -5.29 20.03
N LYS A 66 -2.81 -5.77 21.10
CA LYS A 66 -3.15 -7.19 21.27
C LYS A 66 -4.16 -7.72 20.25
N GLU A 67 -4.94 -6.84 19.61
CA GLU A 67 -5.90 -7.22 18.56
C GLU A 67 -5.20 -7.52 17.23
N PHE A 68 -3.97 -7.05 17.03
CA PHE A 68 -3.17 -7.36 15.86
C PHE A 68 -2.46 -8.70 16.02
N THR A 69 -3.25 -9.79 16.00
CA THR A 69 -2.75 -11.15 16.17
C THR A 69 -1.81 -11.55 15.02
N ALA A 70 -1.10 -12.67 15.17
CA ALA A 70 -0.22 -13.20 14.13
C ALA A 70 -0.95 -13.46 12.80
N GLU A 71 -2.20 -13.94 12.87
CA GLU A 71 -3.06 -14.18 11.70
C GLU A 71 -3.44 -12.86 11.02
N VAL A 72 -3.80 -11.83 11.81
CA VAL A 72 -4.11 -10.49 11.29
C VAL A 72 -2.87 -9.89 10.64
N GLN A 73 -1.71 -9.98 11.28
CA GLN A 73 -0.44 -9.52 10.72
C GLN A 73 -0.13 -10.23 9.38
N ALA A 74 -0.25 -11.55 9.32
CA ALA A 74 0.01 -12.32 8.11
C ALA A 74 -0.94 -11.92 6.97
N ALA A 75 -2.22 -11.69 7.27
CA ALA A 75 -3.20 -11.20 6.30
C ALA A 75 -2.83 -9.82 5.74
N TRP A 76 -2.46 -8.87 6.62
CA TRP A 76 -2.03 -7.53 6.19
C TRP A 76 -0.72 -7.57 5.41
N GLN A 77 0.26 -8.39 5.82
CA GLN A 77 1.51 -8.59 5.09
C GLN A 77 1.25 -9.14 3.67
N LYS A 78 0.34 -10.10 3.53
CA LYS A 78 -0.06 -10.64 2.22
C LYS A 78 -0.73 -9.58 1.36
N LEU A 79 -1.62 -8.77 1.93
CA LEU A 79 -2.29 -7.68 1.22
C LEU A 79 -1.28 -6.64 0.71
N VAL A 80 -0.42 -6.10 1.58
CA VAL A 80 0.52 -5.04 1.18
C VAL A 80 1.57 -5.55 0.18
N ALA A 81 1.95 -6.83 0.24
CA ALA A 81 2.81 -7.46 -0.76
C ALA A 81 2.11 -7.59 -2.12
N GLY A 82 0.82 -7.95 -2.13
CA GLY A 82 -0.01 -7.99 -3.34
C GLY A 82 -0.14 -6.61 -3.99
N VAL A 83 -0.40 -5.57 -3.17
CA VAL A 83 -0.49 -4.17 -3.64
C VAL A 83 0.85 -3.69 -4.20
N ALA A 84 1.97 -3.95 -3.51
CA ALA A 84 3.30 -3.60 -4.02
C ALA A 84 3.58 -4.30 -5.36
N THR A 85 3.24 -5.58 -5.50
CA THR A 85 3.39 -6.32 -6.75
C THR A 85 2.55 -5.72 -7.88
N ALA A 86 1.31 -5.30 -7.59
CA ALA A 86 0.43 -4.67 -8.57
C ALA A 86 0.92 -3.29 -9.00
N LEU A 87 1.39 -2.46 -8.07
CA LEU A 87 1.95 -1.14 -8.36
C LEU A 87 3.27 -1.22 -9.13
N SER A 88 4.06 -2.28 -8.96
CA SER A 88 5.29 -2.50 -9.72
C SER A 88 5.08 -3.15 -11.09
N HIS A 89 3.84 -3.48 -11.47
CA HIS A 89 3.59 -4.34 -12.63
C HIS A 89 3.98 -3.73 -13.99
N LYS A 90 3.90 -2.41 -14.14
CA LYS A 90 4.19 -1.68 -15.39
C LYS A 90 5.62 -1.12 -15.48
N TYR A 91 6.48 -1.48 -14.54
CA TYR A 91 7.89 -1.07 -14.58
C TYR A 91 8.62 -1.94 -15.61
N HIS A 92 9.41 -1.29 -16.47
CA HIS A 92 10.16 -1.90 -17.58
C HIS A 92 11.65 -2.02 -17.27
#